data_AF-A0A523N232-F1
#
_entry.id   AF-A0A523N232-F1
#
_cell.length_a   1.000
_cell.length_b   1.000
_cell.length_c   1.000
_cell.angle_alpha   90.00
_cell.angle_beta   90.00
_cell.angle_gamma   90.00
#
_symmetry.space_group_name_H-M   'P 1'
#
loop_
_entity.id
_entity.type
_entity.pdbx_description
1 polymer ?
#
loop_
_entity_poly.entity_id
_entity_poly.type
_entity_poly.pdbx_seq_one_letter_code
_entity_poly.pdbx_strand_id
1 'polypeptide(L)'
;MPREDQDRIVITGIGLTAPNGNTLAEFRKNLLEGKSGVIRFETRYMDEVVAGVCDFDELKYQKKKSLRRGTRAGSIAIYCAQEAIADSGIAFDTVDKSRIGVYLGTTEHGNVETENEVFAISQYGYDIKYWSHHHNPRTVANNPAGEVTLNMGITGPHYSIGAACAAGNLGIIQGAQMLRLNEV
;
A
#
# COMPACT_ATOMS: atom_id res chain seq x y z
N MET A 1 1.69 10.99 -29.83
CA MET A 1 0.80 10.28 -30.78
C MET A 1 -0.02 9.30 -29.96
N PRO A 2 -1.34 9.17 -30.14
CA PRO A 2 -2.09 8.11 -29.49
C PRO A 2 -1.45 6.77 -29.89
N ARG A 3 -1.20 5.85 -28.94
CA ARG A 3 -0.76 4.50 -29.27
C ARG A 3 -1.78 3.89 -30.25
N GLU A 4 -1.30 3.20 -31.28
CA GLU A 4 -2.17 2.36 -32.10
C GLU A 4 -2.83 1.32 -31.17
N ASP A 5 -4.05 0.88 -31.50
CA ASP A 5 -4.88 -0.08 -30.73
C ASP A 5 -4.26 -1.50 -30.62
N GLN A 6 -2.93 -1.59 -30.84
CA GLN A 6 -2.09 -2.78 -30.93
C GLN A 6 -1.26 -3.02 -29.65
N ASP A 7 -1.01 -2.00 -28.82
CA ASP A 7 -0.16 -2.13 -27.63
C ASP A 7 -0.91 -2.83 -26.49
N ARG A 8 -0.73 -4.15 -26.41
CA ARG A 8 -1.30 -4.99 -25.35
C ARG A 8 -0.69 -4.67 -24.00
N ILE A 9 -1.55 -4.35 -23.03
CA ILE A 9 -1.16 -4.27 -21.61
C ILE A 9 -1.29 -5.65 -21.00
N VAL A 10 -0.25 -6.07 -20.27
CA VAL A 10 -0.16 -7.38 -19.61
C VAL A 10 0.18 -7.21 -18.14
N ILE A 11 -0.26 -8.16 -17.31
CA ILE A 11 0.18 -8.28 -15.92
C ILE A 11 1.42 -9.18 -15.91
N THR A 12 2.55 -8.66 -15.46
CA THR A 12 3.83 -9.38 -15.47
C THR A 12 4.22 -9.95 -14.11
N GLY A 13 3.70 -9.40 -13.01
CA GLY A 13 3.98 -9.88 -11.66
C GLY A 13 2.88 -9.50 -10.68
N ILE A 14 2.77 -10.28 -9.60
CA ILE A 14 1.77 -10.11 -8.55
C ILE A 14 2.47 -10.14 -7.19
N GLY A 15 2.15 -9.15 -6.35
CA GLY A 15 2.57 -9.10 -4.97
C GLY A 15 1.38 -8.83 -4.08
N LEU A 16 1.30 -9.53 -2.95
CA LEU A 16 0.17 -9.45 -2.04
C LEU A 16 0.59 -9.78 -0.61
N THR A 17 -0.15 -9.22 0.33
CA THR A 17 -0.36 -9.79 1.67
C THR A 17 -1.86 -9.81 1.91
N ALA A 18 -2.37 -10.95 2.34
CA ALA A 18 -3.77 -11.20 2.62
C ALA A 18 -3.90 -11.94 3.96
N PRO A 19 -5.08 -11.92 4.60
CA PRO A 19 -5.26 -12.58 5.89
C PRO A 19 -4.93 -14.08 5.91
N ASN A 20 -4.96 -14.73 4.75
CA ASN A 20 -4.65 -16.14 4.58
C ASN A 20 -3.42 -16.39 3.68
N GLY A 21 -2.50 -15.43 3.53
CA GLY A 21 -1.20 -15.69 2.90
C GLY A 21 -0.43 -14.43 2.51
N ASN A 22 0.90 -14.53 2.57
CA ASN A 22 1.83 -13.42 2.30
C ASN A 22 2.64 -13.58 1.01
N THR A 23 2.35 -14.65 0.27
CA THR A 23 2.91 -14.92 -1.05
C THR A 23 1.81 -15.46 -1.95
N LEU A 24 1.99 -15.33 -3.27
CA LEU A 24 1.02 -15.85 -4.24
C LEU A 24 0.81 -17.37 -4.10
N ALA A 25 1.89 -18.12 -3.87
CA ALA A 25 1.83 -19.58 -3.69
C ALA A 25 1.04 -19.99 -2.45
N GLU A 26 1.31 -19.34 -1.31
CA GLU A 26 0.60 -19.59 -0.06
C GLU A 26 -0.88 -19.21 -0.17
N PHE A 27 -1.16 -17.99 -0.63
CA PHE A 27 -2.53 -17.50 -0.81
C PHE A 27 -3.35 -18.43 -1.72
N ARG A 28 -2.77 -18.84 -2.87
CA ARG A 28 -3.44 -19.76 -3.80
C ARG A 28 -3.76 -21.09 -3.16
N LYS A 29 -2.81 -21.68 -2.43
CA LYS A 29 -3.02 -22.95 -1.72
C LYS A 29 -4.17 -22.82 -0.71
N ASN A 30 -4.11 -21.80 0.16
CA ASN A 30 -5.09 -21.60 1.21
C ASN A 30 -6.49 -21.27 0.64
N LEU A 31 -6.56 -20.52 -0.45
CA LEU A 31 -7.81 -20.24 -1.17
C LEU A 31 -8.45 -21.53 -1.70
N LEU A 32 -7.68 -22.39 -2.38
CA LEU A 32 -8.18 -23.66 -2.93
C LEU A 32 -8.57 -24.67 -1.84
N GLU A 33 -7.92 -24.60 -0.67
CA GLU A 33 -8.23 -25.43 0.50
C GLU A 33 -9.36 -24.86 1.37
N GLY A 34 -9.93 -23.70 1.04
CA GLY A 34 -11.01 -23.07 1.81
C GLY A 34 -10.58 -22.55 3.19
N LYS A 35 -9.30 -22.21 3.37
CA LYS A 35 -8.77 -21.72 4.65
C LYS A 35 -9.06 -20.24 4.86
N SER A 36 -9.80 -19.94 5.93
CA SER A 36 -10.06 -18.57 6.38
C SER A 36 -8.88 -17.99 7.17
N GLY A 37 -8.61 -16.70 6.97
CA GLY A 37 -7.67 -15.90 7.76
C GLY A 37 -8.35 -14.94 8.75
N VAL A 38 -9.65 -15.10 8.98
CA VAL A 38 -10.40 -14.25 9.91
C VAL A 38 -10.06 -14.65 11.35
N ILE A 39 -9.71 -13.66 12.16
CA ILE A 39 -9.37 -13.82 13.58
C ILE A 39 -10.28 -12.95 14.45
N ARG A 40 -10.31 -13.25 15.75
CA ARG A 40 -10.79 -12.29 16.75
C ARG A 40 -9.81 -11.13 16.82
N PHE A 41 -10.32 -9.91 16.83
CA PHE A 41 -9.54 -8.69 16.76
C PHE A 41 -10.06 -7.67 17.79
N GLU A 42 -9.14 -7.16 18.59
CA GLU A 42 -9.43 -6.09 19.54
C GLU A 42 -9.31 -4.73 18.83
N THR A 43 -10.36 -3.92 18.92
CA THR A 43 -10.37 -2.54 18.42
C THR A 43 -10.44 -1.58 19.60
N ARG A 44 -9.93 -0.37 19.40
CA ARG A 44 -10.01 0.65 20.45
C ARG A 44 -11.46 1.10 20.61
N TYR A 45 -11.93 1.19 21.85
CA TYR A 45 -13.25 1.71 22.22
C TYR A 45 -14.46 0.89 21.71
N MET A 46 -14.26 -0.34 21.25
CA MET A 46 -15.36 -1.26 20.93
C MET A 46 -15.09 -2.63 21.56
N ASP A 47 -16.13 -3.46 21.61
CA ASP A 47 -15.99 -4.87 21.98
C ASP A 47 -15.18 -5.64 20.90
N GLU A 48 -14.72 -6.85 21.27
CA GLU A 48 -14.02 -7.75 20.35
C GLU A 48 -14.85 -8.00 19.07
N VAL A 49 -14.20 -7.85 17.91
CA VAL A 49 -14.79 -8.11 16.59
C VAL A 49 -14.07 -9.25 15.87
N VAL A 50 -14.56 -9.64 14.70
CA VAL A 50 -13.84 -10.55 13.79
C VAL A 50 -13.37 -9.79 12.56
N ALA A 51 -12.10 -9.96 12.21
CA ALA A 51 -11.48 -9.26 11.08
C ALA A 51 -10.46 -10.15 10.36
N GLY A 52 -10.31 -9.93 9.05
CA GLY A 52 -9.16 -10.43 8.30
C GLY A 52 -8.02 -9.43 8.44
N VAL A 53 -6.90 -9.84 9.03
CA VAL A 53 -5.75 -8.98 9.27
C VAL A 53 -4.56 -9.52 8.49
N CYS A 54 -3.97 -8.69 7.62
CA CYS A 54 -2.73 -9.05 6.95
C CYS A 54 -1.57 -9.06 7.95
N ASP A 55 -0.78 -10.12 7.99
CA ASP A 55 0.39 -10.25 8.85
C ASP A 55 1.61 -10.56 7.99
N PHE A 56 2.51 -9.62 7.81
CA PHE A 56 3.67 -9.75 6.91
C PHE A 56 4.92 -9.19 7.61
N ASP A 57 6.10 -9.63 7.16
CA ASP A 57 7.35 -9.09 7.68
C ASP A 57 7.60 -7.67 7.14
N GLU A 58 7.18 -6.67 7.93
CA GLU A 58 7.41 -5.25 7.67
C GLU A 58 8.91 -4.90 7.51
N LEU A 59 9.82 -5.68 8.10
CA LEU A 59 11.26 -5.45 8.01
C LEU A 59 11.91 -6.03 6.76
N LYS A 60 11.18 -6.84 5.98
CA LYS A 60 11.69 -7.43 4.73
C LYS A 60 12.15 -6.35 3.74
N TYR A 61 11.40 -5.24 3.66
CA TYR A 61 11.67 -4.13 2.72
C TYR A 61 11.81 -2.76 3.36
N GLN A 62 11.66 -2.67 4.69
CA GLN A 62 11.76 -1.39 5.40
C GLN A 62 12.71 -1.50 6.59
N LYS A 63 13.40 -0.39 6.89
CA LYS A 63 14.18 -0.25 8.12
C LYS A 63 13.27 0.19 9.25
N LYS A 64 13.59 -0.18 10.50
CA LYS A 64 12.86 0.26 11.72
C LYS A 64 12.60 1.78 11.76
N LYS A 65 13.55 2.59 11.27
CA LYS A 65 13.41 4.06 11.19
C LYS A 65 12.31 4.50 10.22
N SER A 66 12.16 3.80 9.10
CA SER A 66 11.10 4.06 8.11
C SER A 66 9.74 3.65 8.66
N LEU A 67 9.63 2.48 9.29
CA LEU A 67 8.39 2.02 9.93
C LEU A 67 7.89 2.98 11.01
N ARG A 68 8.80 3.51 11.84
CA ARG A 68 8.46 4.53 12.85
C ARG A 68 7.99 5.86 12.26
N ARG A 69 8.22 6.13 10.97
CA ARG A 69 7.90 7.40 10.33
C ARG A 69 6.71 7.28 9.38
N GLY A 70 6.60 6.15 8.71
CA GLY A 70 5.54 5.86 7.77
C GLY A 70 4.31 5.27 8.44
N THR A 71 3.51 4.59 7.64
CA THR A 71 2.19 4.09 8.03
C THR A 71 2.04 2.60 7.76
N ARG A 72 1.04 1.98 8.37
CA ARG A 72 0.72 0.57 8.08
C ARG A 72 0.26 0.37 6.63
N ALA A 73 -0.54 1.31 6.11
CA ALA A 73 -0.98 1.27 4.72
C ALA A 73 0.21 1.41 3.74
N GLY A 74 1.15 2.32 4.03
CA GLY A 74 2.41 2.43 3.28
C GLY A 74 3.26 1.17 3.35
N SER A 75 3.34 0.52 4.51
CA SER A 75 4.12 -0.72 4.69
C SER A 75 3.52 -1.89 3.92
N ILE A 76 2.18 -2.04 3.91
CA ILE A 76 1.47 -3.02 3.06
C ILE A 76 1.76 -2.72 1.59
N ALA A 77 1.65 -1.46 1.17
CA ALA A 77 1.87 -1.06 -0.22
C ALA A 77 3.31 -1.34 -0.69
N ILE A 78 4.31 -1.02 0.15
CA ILE A 78 5.72 -1.31 -0.11
C ILE A 78 5.94 -2.82 -0.24
N TYR A 79 5.42 -3.61 0.70
CA TYR A 79 5.56 -5.06 0.67
C TYR A 79 4.97 -5.64 -0.62
N CYS A 80 3.73 -5.30 -0.96
CA CYS A 80 3.07 -5.78 -2.17
C CYS A 80 3.79 -5.32 -3.45
N ALA A 81 4.26 -4.07 -3.52
CA ALA A 81 4.97 -3.56 -4.69
C ALA A 81 6.32 -4.27 -4.90
N GLN A 82 7.08 -4.51 -3.83
CA GLN A 82 8.36 -5.23 -3.90
C GLN A 82 8.16 -6.71 -4.28
N GLU A 83 7.16 -7.39 -3.71
CA GLU A 83 6.80 -8.76 -4.11
C GLU A 83 6.38 -8.81 -5.59
N ALA A 84 5.61 -7.83 -6.07
CA ALA A 84 5.17 -7.78 -7.47
C ALA A 84 6.34 -7.58 -8.44
N ILE A 85 7.30 -6.72 -8.09
CA ILE A 85 8.52 -6.55 -8.89
C ILE A 85 9.36 -7.82 -8.88
N ALA A 86 9.52 -8.48 -7.73
CA ALA A 86 10.25 -9.73 -7.63
C ALA A 86 9.61 -10.84 -8.47
N ASP A 87 8.28 -11.00 -8.42
CA ASP A 87 7.52 -11.97 -9.21
C ASP A 87 7.60 -11.68 -10.72
N SER A 88 7.69 -10.40 -11.11
CA SER A 88 7.76 -10.00 -12.52
C SER A 88 9.06 -10.40 -13.23
N GLY A 89 10.14 -10.67 -12.47
CA GLY A 89 11.47 -10.94 -13.02
C GLY A 89 12.10 -9.75 -13.75
N ILE A 90 11.52 -8.54 -13.66
CA ILE A 90 12.07 -7.34 -14.28
C ILE A 90 13.36 -6.95 -13.55
N ALA A 91 14.41 -6.63 -14.33
CA ALA A 91 15.63 -6.02 -13.83
C ALA A 91 15.34 -4.56 -13.40
N PHE A 92 14.72 -4.39 -12.24
CA PHE A 92 14.16 -3.11 -11.79
C PHE A 92 15.17 -1.96 -11.83
N ASP A 93 16.43 -2.22 -11.50
CA ASP A 93 17.51 -1.22 -11.48
C ASP A 93 17.90 -0.70 -12.87
N THR A 94 17.55 -1.42 -13.94
CA THR A 94 17.81 -0.97 -15.32
C THR A 94 16.64 -0.22 -15.94
N VAL A 95 15.48 -0.18 -15.27
CA VAL A 95 14.29 0.52 -15.76
C VAL A 95 14.36 2.00 -15.41
N ASP A 96 14.03 2.86 -16.37
CA ASP A 96 13.89 4.30 -16.15
C ASP A 96 12.79 4.58 -15.11
N LYS A 97 13.18 5.07 -13.94
CA LYS A 97 12.28 5.33 -12.80
C LYS A 97 11.24 6.42 -13.08
N SER A 98 11.48 7.29 -14.07
CA SER A 98 10.52 8.31 -14.50
C SER A 98 9.35 7.71 -15.29
N ARG A 99 9.54 6.50 -15.83
CA ARG A 99 8.56 5.71 -16.60
C ARG A 99 7.82 4.68 -15.74
N ILE A 100 7.91 4.77 -14.42
CA ILE A 100 7.21 3.88 -13.51
C ILE A 100 6.14 4.69 -12.76
N GLY A 101 4.88 4.35 -12.99
CA GLY A 101 3.74 4.92 -12.28
C GLY A 101 3.32 4.10 -11.07
N VAL A 102 2.90 4.77 -9.98
CA VAL A 102 2.37 4.12 -8.77
C VAL A 102 0.97 4.67 -8.45
N TYR A 103 -0.05 3.87 -8.73
CA TYR A 103 -1.45 4.25 -8.53
C TYR A 103 -2.09 3.33 -7.49
N LEU A 104 -2.30 3.84 -6.27
CA LEU A 104 -2.83 3.02 -5.18
C LEU A 104 -4.30 3.32 -4.93
N GLY A 105 -5.13 2.29 -5.03
CA GLY A 105 -6.52 2.36 -4.63
C GLY A 105 -6.67 2.21 -3.11
N THR A 106 -7.21 3.21 -2.43
CA THR A 106 -7.44 3.15 -0.97
C THR A 106 -8.83 3.69 -0.61
N THR A 107 -9.48 3.11 0.40
CA THR A 107 -10.73 3.67 0.95
C THR A 107 -10.40 4.79 1.93
N GLU A 108 -9.83 4.42 3.07
CA GLU A 108 -9.45 5.31 4.14
C GLU A 108 -8.04 4.96 4.60
N HIS A 109 -7.33 5.96 5.10
CA HIS A 109 -5.97 5.81 5.59
C HIS A 109 -5.72 6.78 6.74
N GLY A 110 -5.74 8.10 6.50
CA GLY A 110 -5.25 9.09 7.46
C GLY A 110 -6.01 9.23 8.78
N ASN A 111 -7.25 8.73 8.85
CA ASN A 111 -8.09 8.85 10.04
C ASN A 111 -7.46 8.12 11.23
N VAL A 112 -6.94 6.89 11.01
CA VAL A 112 -6.29 6.11 12.09
C VAL A 112 -5.04 6.80 12.63
N GLU A 113 -4.29 7.48 11.78
CA GLU A 113 -3.08 8.21 12.17
C GLU A 113 -3.44 9.45 13.01
N THR A 114 -4.56 10.10 12.70
CA THR A 114 -5.10 11.20 13.52
C THR A 114 -5.59 10.72 14.87
N GLU A 115 -6.33 9.62 14.92
CA GLU A 115 -6.79 9.04 16.18
C GLU A 115 -5.63 8.59 17.07
N ASN A 116 -4.57 8.04 16.49
CA ASN A 116 -3.36 7.68 17.22
C ASN A 116 -2.63 8.92 17.76
N GLU A 117 -2.55 10.00 16.98
CA GLU A 117 -1.90 11.24 17.41
C GLU A 117 -2.69 11.91 18.55
N VAL A 118 -4.03 12.00 18.43
CA VAL A 118 -4.91 12.53 19.48
C VAL A 118 -4.80 11.71 20.76
N PHE A 119 -4.78 10.38 20.64
CA PHE A 119 -4.56 9.49 21.77
C PHE A 119 -3.18 9.73 22.40
N ALA A 120 -2.12 9.87 21.60
CA ALA A 120 -0.77 10.12 22.11
C ALA A 120 -0.68 11.44 22.90
N ILE A 121 -1.18 12.56 22.36
CA ILE A 121 -1.14 13.85 23.07
C ILE A 121 -2.04 13.89 24.30
N SER A 122 -3.11 13.07 24.35
CA SER A 122 -3.96 12.97 25.55
C SER A 122 -3.17 12.49 26.77
N GLN A 123 -2.12 11.69 26.56
CA GLN A 123 -1.22 11.22 27.62
C GLN A 123 -0.30 12.33 28.17
N TYR A 124 -0.25 13.48 27.49
CA TYR A 124 0.53 14.66 27.85
C TYR A 124 -0.37 15.87 28.16
N GLY A 125 -1.63 15.64 28.53
CA GLY A 125 -2.57 16.71 28.86
C GLY A 125 -2.92 17.62 27.67
N TYR A 126 -2.87 17.08 26.45
CA TYR A 126 -3.10 17.80 25.20
C TYR A 126 -2.08 18.92 24.89
N ASP A 127 -0.87 18.86 25.45
CA ASP A 127 0.21 19.78 25.07
C ASP A 127 0.67 19.51 23.61
N ILE A 128 0.36 20.45 22.73
CA ILE A 128 0.66 20.38 21.29
C ILE A 128 2.16 20.32 20.97
N LYS A 129 3.06 20.61 21.93
CA LYS A 129 4.50 20.42 21.76
C LYS A 129 4.90 18.97 21.50
N TYR A 130 4.07 18.01 21.92
CA TYR A 130 4.28 16.59 21.69
C TYR A 130 3.65 16.09 20.38
N TRP A 131 3.02 16.98 19.60
CA TRP A 131 2.48 16.64 18.30
C TRP A 131 3.59 16.26 17.32
N SER A 132 3.49 15.07 16.75
CA SER A 132 4.47 14.52 15.83
C SER A 132 4.60 15.37 14.56
N HIS A 133 5.83 15.75 14.23
CA HIS A 133 6.15 16.36 12.93
C HIS A 133 5.85 15.43 11.74
N HIS A 134 5.69 14.14 11.99
CA HIS A 134 5.33 13.15 10.96
C HIS A 134 3.82 13.01 10.76
N HIS A 135 2.98 13.64 11.58
CA HIS A 135 1.53 13.52 11.48
C HIS A 135 1.01 13.88 10.09
N ASN A 136 1.31 15.08 9.57
CA ASN A 136 0.78 15.51 8.27
C ASN A 136 1.23 14.59 7.11
N PRO A 137 2.53 14.22 6.99
CA PRO A 137 2.94 13.22 6.01
C PRO A 137 2.24 11.86 6.13
N ARG A 138 1.77 11.45 7.32
CA ARG A 138 1.06 10.18 7.54
C ARG A 138 -0.45 10.27 7.29
N THR A 139 -1.06 11.45 7.37
CA THR A 139 -2.52 11.57 7.23
C THR A 139 -2.99 11.85 5.81
N VAL A 140 -2.13 12.42 4.97
CA VAL A 140 -2.48 12.70 3.58
C VAL A 140 -2.81 11.41 2.82
N ALA A 141 -3.93 11.38 2.11
CA ALA A 141 -4.46 10.16 1.49
C ALA A 141 -3.50 9.53 0.45
N ASN A 142 -2.62 10.33 -0.15
CA ASN A 142 -1.60 9.87 -1.09
C ASN A 142 -0.34 9.30 -0.43
N ASN A 143 -0.22 9.33 0.91
CA ASN A 143 0.93 8.85 1.65
C ASN A 143 1.38 7.44 1.22
N PRO A 144 0.50 6.42 1.11
CA PRO A 144 0.95 5.08 0.75
C PRO A 144 1.65 5.02 -0.61
N ALA A 145 1.19 5.80 -1.59
CA ALA A 145 1.82 5.85 -2.91
C ALA A 145 3.19 6.54 -2.82
N GLY A 146 3.29 7.61 -2.04
CA GLY A 146 4.55 8.29 -1.76
C GLY A 146 5.55 7.42 -0.99
N GLU A 147 5.10 6.58 -0.06
CA GLU A 147 5.98 5.67 0.67
C GLU A 147 6.56 4.58 -0.25
N VAL A 148 5.77 4.06 -1.19
CA VAL A 148 6.26 3.14 -2.24
C VAL A 148 7.33 3.81 -3.09
N THR A 149 7.09 5.04 -3.58
CA THR A 149 8.06 5.72 -4.44
C THR A 149 9.34 6.07 -3.71
N LEU A 150 9.26 6.52 -2.45
CA LEU A 150 10.43 6.77 -1.60
C LEU A 150 11.21 5.50 -1.28
N ASN A 151 10.52 4.38 -1.05
CA ASN A 151 11.17 3.10 -0.76
C ASN A 151 11.93 2.56 -1.99
N MET A 152 11.33 2.69 -3.18
CA MET A 152 11.80 2.05 -4.40
C MET A 152 12.55 3.00 -5.35
N GLY A 153 12.71 4.27 -4.97
CA GLY A 153 13.38 5.28 -5.80
C GLY A 153 12.65 5.60 -7.11
N ILE A 154 11.32 5.51 -7.12
CA ILE A 154 10.49 5.79 -8.28
C ILE A 154 10.26 7.30 -8.38
N THR A 155 10.45 7.88 -9.57
CA THR A 155 10.30 9.32 -9.82
C THR A 155 9.15 9.66 -10.76
N GLY A 156 8.51 8.65 -11.35
CA GLY A 156 7.33 8.81 -12.19
C GLY A 156 6.07 9.21 -11.41
N PRO A 157 4.93 9.36 -12.12
CA PRO A 157 3.67 9.82 -11.54
C PRO A 157 3.16 8.87 -10.46
N HIS A 158 2.76 9.42 -9.31
CA HIS A 158 2.23 8.63 -8.20
C HIS A 158 1.16 9.38 -7.40
N TYR A 159 0.08 8.69 -7.06
CA TYR A 159 -0.99 9.20 -6.20
C TYR A 159 -1.92 8.06 -5.78
N SER A 160 -2.75 8.34 -4.78
CA SER A 160 -3.81 7.42 -4.35
C SER A 160 -5.16 7.83 -4.92
N ILE A 161 -6.03 6.85 -5.15
CA ILE A 161 -7.37 7.02 -5.71
C ILE A 161 -8.39 6.45 -4.71
N GLY A 162 -9.39 7.27 -4.36
CA GLY A 162 -10.49 6.89 -3.48
C GLY A 162 -11.71 6.43 -4.26
N ALA A 163 -12.23 5.25 -3.93
CA ALA A 163 -13.56 4.78 -4.37
C ALA A 163 -14.12 3.67 -3.49
N ALA A 164 -13.96 3.81 -2.16
CA ALA A 164 -14.37 2.80 -1.20
C ALA A 164 -13.89 1.39 -1.61
N CYS A 165 -14.75 0.38 -1.55
CA CYS A 165 -14.44 -1.00 -1.93
C CYS A 165 -13.96 -1.16 -3.39
N ALA A 166 -14.31 -0.22 -4.28
CA ALA A 166 -13.89 -0.25 -5.68
C ALA A 166 -12.52 0.40 -5.91
N ALA A 167 -11.89 0.99 -4.89
CA ALA A 167 -10.65 1.76 -5.04
C ALA A 167 -9.52 0.93 -5.68
N GLY A 168 -9.36 -0.35 -5.30
CA GLY A 168 -8.37 -1.24 -5.90
C GLY A 168 -8.55 -1.38 -7.42
N ASN A 169 -9.80 -1.51 -7.89
CA ASN A 169 -10.11 -1.56 -9.32
C ASN A 169 -9.76 -0.23 -10.01
N LEU A 170 -10.02 0.92 -9.37
CA LEU A 170 -9.64 2.21 -9.93
C LEU A 170 -8.12 2.38 -10.02
N GLY A 171 -7.34 1.86 -9.08
CA GLY A 171 -5.88 1.82 -9.18
C GLY A 171 -5.40 1.09 -10.44
N ILE A 172 -5.97 -0.08 -10.71
CA ILE A 172 -5.67 -0.86 -11.93
C ILE A 172 -6.12 -0.12 -13.19
N ILE A 173 -7.34 0.42 -13.20
CA ILE A 173 -7.86 1.21 -14.33
C ILE A 173 -6.95 2.39 -14.63
N GLN A 174 -6.50 3.10 -13.59
CA GLN A 174 -5.58 4.22 -13.75
C GLN A 174 -4.25 3.77 -14.34
N GLY A 175 -3.63 2.71 -13.80
CA GLY A 175 -2.38 2.18 -14.34
C GLY A 175 -2.52 1.79 -15.82
N ALA A 176 -3.61 1.12 -16.18
CA ALA A 176 -3.88 0.75 -17.56
C ALA A 176 -4.09 1.98 -18.46
N GLN A 177 -4.79 3.02 -18.00
CA GLN A 177 -4.98 4.26 -18.74
C GLN A 177 -3.66 5.00 -18.97
N MET A 178 -2.81 5.08 -17.95
CA MET A 178 -1.52 5.78 -18.02
C MET A 178 -0.55 5.07 -18.98
N LEU A 179 -0.57 3.73 -18.98
CA LEU A 179 0.14 2.94 -19.99
C LEU A 179 -0.43 3.17 -21.41
N ARG A 180 -1.76 3.18 -21.59
CA ARG A 180 -2.38 3.45 -22.90
C ARG A 180 -2.04 4.83 -23.45
N LEU A 181 -1.97 5.83 -22.58
CA LEU A 181 -1.60 7.20 -22.94
C LEU A 181 -0.09 7.37 -23.14
N ASN A 182 0.72 6.34 -22.83
CA ASN A 182 2.18 6.37 -22.84
C ASN A 182 2.76 7.47 -21.92
N GLU A 183 2.07 7.76 -20.82
CA GLU A 183 2.53 8.66 -19.76
C GLU A 183 3.50 7.96 -18.79
N VAL A 184 3.49 6.62 -18.81
CA VAL A 184 4.43 5.71 -18.15
C VAL A 184 4.85 4.60 -19.08
#